data_AF-A0A2R7KFM8-F1
#
_entry.id   AF-A0A2R7KFM8-F1
#
_cell.length_a   1.000
_cell.length_b   1.000
_cell.length_c   1.000
_cell.angle_alpha   90.00
_cell.angle_beta   90.00
_cell.angle_gamma   90.00
#
_symmetry.space_group_name_H-M   'P 1'
#
loop_
_entity.id
_entity.type
_entity.pdbx_description
1 polymer ?
#
loop_
_entity_poly.entity_id
_entity_poly.type
_entity_poly.pdbx_seq_one_letter_code
_entity_poly.pdbx_strand_id
1 'polypeptide(L)'
;MKSSALKSSLLIKLALLIMLFAISSCKSTQKSIQILFPPPIIAFTDLINFCDLPNHNNESVYVRSIYSKIDGHWALRADNTNCKDLKVEFKIADSAYVNPNDEHLLKEIDQKPSNFYFIIDAIGTFKLYDTKGDTTIGSNSGEFITEKILVIQKIASENATLVH
;
A
#
# COMPACT_ATOMS: atom_id res chain seq x y z
N MET A 1 -46.36 -1.04 -52.32
CA MET A 1 -45.92 -1.02 -50.90
C MET A 1 -44.75 -2.00 -50.71
N LYS A 2 -43.49 -1.56 -50.85
CA LYS A 2 -42.28 -2.43 -50.71
C LYS A 2 -41.04 -1.64 -50.22
N SER A 3 -41.23 -0.68 -49.31
CA SER A 3 -40.17 0.27 -48.92
C SER A 3 -39.73 0.17 -47.44
N SER A 4 -40.49 -0.49 -46.56
CA SER A 4 -40.16 -0.56 -45.12
C SER A 4 -39.14 -1.63 -44.75
N ALA A 5 -39.13 -2.78 -45.45
CA ALA A 5 -38.26 -3.91 -45.11
C ALA A 5 -36.77 -3.64 -45.39
N LEU A 6 -36.45 -2.86 -46.43
CA LEU A 6 -35.07 -2.57 -46.83
C LEU A 6 -34.37 -1.62 -45.83
N LYS A 7 -35.11 -0.65 -45.29
CA LYS A 7 -34.61 0.33 -44.30
C LYS A 7 -34.31 -0.33 -42.95
N SER A 8 -35.11 -1.31 -42.55
CA SER A 8 -34.91 -2.08 -41.32
C SER A 8 -33.62 -2.90 -41.33
N SER A 9 -33.30 -3.56 -42.46
CA SER A 9 -32.07 -4.35 -42.58
C SER A 9 -30.80 -3.49 -42.55
N LEU A 10 -30.83 -2.28 -43.12
CA LEU A 10 -29.70 -1.36 -43.13
C LEU A 10 -29.39 -0.83 -41.72
N LEU A 11 -30.44 -0.51 -40.94
CA LEU A 11 -30.32 -0.02 -39.57
C LEU A 11 -29.73 -1.08 -38.62
N ILE A 12 -30.12 -2.35 -38.79
CA ILE A 12 -29.59 -3.47 -37.98
C ILE A 12 -28.10 -3.67 -38.24
N LYS A 13 -27.65 -3.60 -39.50
CA LYS A 13 -26.23 -3.75 -39.86
C LYS A 13 -25.38 -2.59 -39.32
N LEU A 14 -25.91 -1.37 -39.34
CA LEU A 14 -25.22 -0.20 -38.80
C LEU A 14 -25.08 -0.26 -37.28
N ALA A 15 -26.12 -0.70 -36.57
CA ALA A 15 -26.08 -0.89 -35.11
C ALA A 15 -25.05 -1.95 -34.69
N LEU A 16 -24.94 -3.05 -35.43
CA LEU A 16 -23.92 -4.09 -35.21
C LEU A 16 -22.50 -3.56 -35.42
N LEU A 17 -22.28 -2.72 -36.43
CA LEU A 17 -20.98 -2.12 -36.71
C LEU A 17 -20.54 -1.18 -35.57
N ILE A 18 -21.46 -0.39 -35.03
CA ILE A 18 -21.20 0.53 -33.90
C ILE A 18 -20.87 -0.25 -32.62
N MET A 19 -21.58 -1.34 -32.35
CA MET A 19 -21.28 -2.25 -31.23
C MET A 19 -19.88 -2.85 -31.34
N LEU A 20 -19.44 -3.28 -32.52
CA LEU A 20 -18.10 -3.85 -32.72
C LEU A 20 -16.97 -2.84 -32.49
N PHE A 21 -17.19 -1.56 -32.82
CA PHE A 21 -16.19 -0.50 -32.57
C PHE A 21 -16.06 -0.14 -31.08
N ALA A 22 -17.13 -0.28 -30.28
CA ALA A 22 -17.08 0.04 -28.86
C ALA A 22 -16.23 -0.95 -28.03
N ILE A 23 -16.07 -2.19 -28.51
CA ILE A 23 -15.37 -3.26 -27.76
C ILE A 23 -13.84 -3.24 -28.04
N SER A 24 -13.40 -2.61 -29.13
CA SER A 24 -11.99 -2.61 -29.55
C SER A 24 -11.09 -1.60 -28.82
N SER A 25 -11.63 -0.72 -27.99
CA SER A 25 -10.88 0.40 -27.38
C SER A 25 -10.38 0.13 -25.97
N CYS A 26 -10.63 -1.04 -25.39
CA CYS A 26 -10.15 -1.37 -24.04
C CYS A 26 -8.76 -2.03 -24.08
N LYS A 27 -7.73 -1.25 -24.45
CA LYS A 27 -6.34 -1.66 -24.19
C LYS A 27 -6.00 -1.28 -22.76
N SER A 28 -6.27 -2.18 -21.83
CA SER A 28 -5.80 -2.08 -20.45
C SER A 28 -4.27 -2.14 -20.46
N THR A 29 -3.64 -0.97 -20.39
CA THR A 29 -2.20 -0.87 -20.18
C THR A 29 -1.95 -1.19 -18.71
N GLN A 30 -1.75 -2.48 -18.41
CA GLN A 30 -1.33 -2.91 -17.09
C GLN A 30 0.09 -2.39 -16.85
N LYS A 31 0.18 -1.23 -16.20
CA LYS A 31 1.45 -0.62 -15.80
C LYS A 31 2.05 -1.55 -14.73
N SER A 32 3.04 -2.36 -15.10
CA SER A 32 3.74 -3.20 -14.13
C SER A 32 4.43 -2.27 -13.13
N ILE A 33 3.94 -2.24 -11.90
CA ILE A 33 4.62 -1.54 -10.81
C ILE A 33 5.90 -2.34 -10.55
N GLN A 34 7.04 -1.79 -10.96
CA GLN A 34 8.33 -2.35 -10.56
C GLN A 34 8.49 -2.06 -9.08
N ILE A 35 8.20 -3.05 -8.24
CA ILE A 35 8.56 -3.01 -6.83
C ILE A 35 10.08 -2.96 -6.78
N LEU A 36 10.64 -1.91 -6.17
CA LEU A 36 12.09 -1.74 -6.10
C LEU A 36 12.69 -2.85 -5.22
N PHE A 37 13.27 -3.86 -5.88
CA PHE A 37 14.13 -4.87 -5.30
C PHE A 37 15.51 -4.77 -5.96
N PRO A 38 16.62 -4.74 -5.22
CA PRO A 38 16.77 -4.82 -3.75
C PRO A 38 16.62 -3.45 -3.05
N PRO A 39 16.40 -3.43 -1.71
CA PRO A 39 16.47 -2.21 -0.92
C PRO A 39 17.84 -1.51 -1.09
N PRO A 40 17.90 -0.17 -0.99
CA PRO A 40 19.18 0.53 -1.00
C PRO A 40 20.08 0.00 0.14
N ILE A 41 21.30 -0.39 -0.20
CA ILE A 41 22.29 -0.88 0.77
C ILE A 41 22.73 0.31 1.62
N ILE A 42 22.28 0.36 2.87
CA ILE A 42 22.79 1.29 3.86
C ILE A 42 24.00 0.62 4.49
N ALA A 43 25.17 1.20 4.30
CA ALA A 43 26.45 0.59 4.66
C ALA A 43 26.67 0.32 6.17
N PHE A 44 25.68 0.57 7.04
CA PHE A 44 25.85 0.60 8.50
C PHE A 44 24.69 0.01 9.30
N THR A 45 23.67 -0.59 8.69
CA THR A 45 22.56 -1.18 9.47
C THR A 45 21.97 -2.35 8.70
N ASP A 46 22.09 -3.54 9.26
CA ASP A 46 21.47 -4.73 8.67
C ASP A 46 19.95 -4.60 8.72
N LEU A 47 19.30 -5.06 7.66
CA LEU A 47 17.85 -5.13 7.60
C LEU A 47 17.36 -6.18 8.60
N ILE A 48 16.67 -5.73 9.65
CA ILE A 48 16.04 -6.59 10.64
C ILE A 48 14.70 -7.09 10.07
N ASN A 49 14.39 -8.36 10.32
CA ASN A 49 13.08 -8.91 9.99
C ASN A 49 12.03 -8.28 10.91
N PHE A 50 10.94 -7.79 10.34
CA PHE A 50 9.85 -7.16 11.10
C PHE A 50 9.33 -8.04 12.26
N CYS A 51 9.31 -9.36 12.07
CA CYS A 51 8.88 -10.29 13.10
C CYS A 51 9.79 -10.32 14.34
N ASP A 52 11.05 -9.87 14.21
CA ASP A 52 12.04 -9.86 15.28
C ASP A 52 12.04 -8.54 16.07
N LEU A 53 11.22 -7.54 15.69
CA LEU A 53 11.12 -6.26 16.41
C LEU A 53 10.94 -6.39 17.93
N PRO A 54 10.15 -7.36 18.47
CA PRO A 54 10.05 -7.56 19.92
C PRO A 54 11.39 -7.85 20.61
N ASN A 55 12.36 -8.44 19.90
CA ASN A 55 13.70 -8.71 20.42
C ASN A 55 14.62 -7.47 20.40
N HIS A 56 14.19 -6.40 19.71
CA HIS A 56 14.91 -5.14 19.52
C HIS A 56 14.15 -3.97 20.18
N ASN A 57 13.46 -4.22 21.30
CA ASN A 57 12.68 -3.22 21.99
C ASN A 57 13.57 -2.07 22.50
N ASN A 58 13.20 -0.83 22.17
CA ASN A 58 13.96 0.40 22.41
C ASN A 58 15.31 0.50 21.65
N GLU A 59 15.52 -0.32 20.62
CA GLU A 59 16.68 -0.20 19.73
C GLU A 59 16.27 0.50 18.42
N SER A 60 17.15 1.35 17.90
CA SER A 60 16.98 1.95 16.57
C SER A 60 17.42 0.92 15.53
N VAL A 61 16.48 0.47 14.70
CA VAL A 61 16.67 -0.63 13.75
C VAL A 61 16.19 -0.24 12.36
N TYR A 62 16.82 -0.84 11.34
CA TYR A 62 16.37 -0.74 9.97
C TYR A 62 15.38 -1.87 9.66
N VAL A 63 14.16 -1.55 9.25
CA VAL A 63 13.11 -2.52 8.94
C VAL A 63 12.38 -2.17 7.63
N ARG A 64 11.98 -3.21 6.90
CA ARG A 64 11.01 -3.14 5.80
C ARG A 64 9.67 -3.66 6.29
N SER A 65 8.60 -2.93 6.00
CA SER A 65 7.25 -3.24 6.47
C SER A 65 6.18 -2.87 5.45
N ILE A 66 5.00 -3.47 5.60
CA ILE A 66 3.79 -3.07 4.88
C ILE A 66 2.92 -2.23 5.82
N TYR A 67 2.65 -1.00 5.42
CA TYR A 67 1.67 -0.12 6.06
C TYR A 67 0.33 -0.21 5.34
N SER A 68 -0.68 -0.74 6.03
CA SER A 68 -1.99 -1.02 5.44
C SER A 68 -3.11 -0.97 6.47
N LYS A 69 -4.36 -0.95 6.00
CA LYS A 69 -5.53 -1.06 6.87
C LYS A 69 -5.78 -2.52 7.27
N ILE A 70 -5.72 -2.82 8.56
CA ILE A 70 -5.93 -4.12 9.21
C ILE A 70 -7.02 -3.94 10.27
N ASP A 71 -8.10 -4.70 10.19
CA ASP A 71 -9.22 -4.65 11.14
C ASP A 71 -9.77 -3.23 11.40
N GLY A 72 -9.80 -2.39 10.35
CA GLY A 72 -10.28 -1.01 10.45
C GLY A 72 -9.20 0.02 10.81
N HIS A 73 -8.03 -0.41 11.28
CA HIS A 73 -6.94 0.46 11.74
C HIS A 73 -5.74 0.38 10.80
N TRP A 74 -5.01 1.48 10.62
CA TRP A 74 -3.77 1.46 9.86
C TRP A 74 -2.62 1.03 10.76
N ALA A 75 -1.84 0.05 10.32
CA ALA A 75 -0.71 -0.48 11.08
C ALA A 75 0.38 -0.98 10.13
N LEU A 76 1.61 -1.00 10.64
CA LEU A 76 2.72 -1.73 10.06
C LEU A 76 2.56 -3.21 10.37
N ARG A 77 2.88 -4.03 9.39
CA ARG A 77 2.97 -5.49 9.51
C ARG A 77 4.15 -6.00 8.68
N ALA A 78 4.53 -7.24 8.92
CA ALA A 78 5.48 -7.93 8.07
C ALA A 78 4.95 -8.07 6.62
N ASP A 79 5.89 -8.09 5.69
CA ASP A 79 5.66 -8.48 4.29
C ASP A 79 5.30 -9.97 4.20
N ASN A 80 5.98 -10.79 5.00
CA ASN A 80 5.75 -12.24 5.07
C ASN A 80 4.61 -12.63 6.02
N THR A 81 4.18 -13.88 5.93
CA THR A 81 3.06 -14.43 6.73
C THR A 81 3.50 -15.03 8.07
N ASN A 82 4.77 -14.90 8.46
CA ASN A 82 5.35 -15.66 9.56
C ASN A 82 4.97 -15.10 10.95
N CYS A 83 4.53 -13.84 11.04
CA CYS A 83 4.12 -13.20 12.30
C CYS A 83 2.87 -12.31 12.14
N LYS A 84 1.75 -12.91 11.73
CA LYS A 84 0.50 -12.19 11.43
C LYS A 84 -0.07 -11.36 12.59
N ASP A 85 0.28 -11.72 13.81
CA ASP A 85 -0.28 -11.08 15.01
C ASP A 85 0.46 -9.79 15.41
N LEU A 86 1.67 -9.57 14.88
CA LEU A 86 2.44 -8.37 15.18
C LEU A 86 1.95 -7.20 14.31
N LYS A 87 1.13 -6.34 14.92
CA LYS A 87 0.64 -5.08 14.34
C LYS A 87 1.25 -3.92 15.10
N VAL A 88 1.87 -2.99 14.41
CA VAL A 88 2.62 -1.90 15.03
C VAL A 88 2.10 -0.56 14.55
N GLU A 89 1.84 0.36 15.47
CA GLU A 89 1.46 1.73 15.11
C GLU A 89 2.63 2.42 14.40
N PHE A 90 2.35 3.09 13.28
CA PHE A 90 3.34 3.87 12.56
C PHE A 90 3.36 5.30 13.08
N LYS A 91 4.49 5.72 13.65
CA LYS A 91 4.72 7.12 14.04
C LYS A 91 5.92 7.66 13.29
N ILE A 92 5.83 8.92 12.88
CA ILE A 92 6.93 9.66 12.27
C ILE A 92 7.38 10.68 13.32
N ALA A 93 8.66 10.65 13.72
CA ALA A 93 9.18 11.66 14.64
C ALA A 93 9.18 13.04 13.98
N ASP A 94 8.99 14.11 14.76
CA ASP A 94 8.99 15.49 14.24
C ASP A 94 10.31 15.84 13.51
N SER A 95 11.42 15.21 13.93
CA SER A 95 12.75 15.37 13.34
C SER A 95 13.09 14.32 12.28
N ALA A 96 12.13 13.50 11.84
CA ALA A 96 12.40 12.41 10.94
C ALA A 96 12.89 12.91 9.58
N TYR A 97 13.96 12.31 9.06
CA TYR A 97 14.39 12.58 7.70
C TYR A 97 13.48 11.86 6.70
N VAL A 98 12.95 12.60 5.75
CA VAL A 98 12.18 12.09 4.62
C VAL A 98 12.80 12.66 3.36
N ASN A 99 12.94 11.83 2.32
CA ASN A 99 13.35 12.32 1.01
C ASN A 99 12.30 13.32 0.49
N PRO A 100 12.67 14.55 0.09
CA PRO A 100 11.71 15.53 -0.42
C PRO A 100 10.83 15.01 -1.57
N ASN A 101 11.36 14.07 -2.37
CA ASN A 101 10.60 13.45 -3.46
C ASN A 101 9.44 12.57 -2.96
N ASP A 102 9.51 12.07 -1.72
CA ASP A 102 8.53 11.15 -1.12
C ASP A 102 7.52 11.86 -0.19
N GLU A 103 7.68 13.17 0.07
CA GLU A 103 6.76 13.94 0.94
C GLU A 103 5.30 13.88 0.49
N HIS A 104 5.06 13.80 -0.82
CA HIS A 104 3.71 13.67 -1.36
C HIS A 104 3.05 12.35 -0.94
N LEU A 105 3.81 11.27 -0.82
CA LEU A 105 3.30 9.95 -0.39
C LEU A 105 2.92 9.96 1.09
N LEU A 106 3.60 10.75 1.92
CA LEU A 106 3.21 10.94 3.33
C LEU A 106 1.85 11.62 3.46
N LYS A 107 1.60 12.66 2.65
CA LYS A 107 0.28 13.30 2.59
C LYS A 107 -0.82 12.33 2.15
N GLU A 108 -0.51 11.41 1.24
CA GLU A 108 -1.44 10.36 0.85
C GLU A 108 -1.66 9.31 1.94
N ILE A 109 -0.62 8.95 2.69
CA ILE A 109 -0.72 8.09 3.87
C ILE A 109 -1.71 8.68 4.89
N ASP A 110 -1.64 9.98 5.15
CA ASP A 110 -2.53 10.68 6.07
C ASP A 110 -4.00 10.62 5.64
N GLN A 111 -4.24 10.58 4.32
CA GLN A 111 -5.58 10.43 3.74
C GLN A 111 -6.15 9.01 3.89
N LYS A 112 -5.32 8.03 4.31
CA LYS A 112 -5.75 6.66 4.63
C LYS A 112 -6.59 5.99 3.53
N PRO A 113 -6.12 5.97 2.25
CA PRO A 113 -6.91 5.48 1.12
C PRO A 113 -7.17 3.97 1.22
N SER A 114 -8.42 3.53 1.06
CA SER A 114 -8.82 2.14 1.28
C SER A 114 -8.24 1.13 0.28
N ASN A 115 -7.81 1.58 -0.90
CA ASN A 115 -7.49 0.73 -2.05
C ASN A 115 -5.98 0.57 -2.29
N PHE A 116 -5.17 1.06 -1.36
CA PHE A 116 -3.71 1.02 -1.46
C PHE A 116 -3.10 0.56 -0.15
N TYR A 117 -1.89 0.03 -0.26
CA TYR A 117 -0.98 -0.14 0.85
C TYR A 117 0.37 0.47 0.50
N PHE A 118 1.21 0.69 1.50
CA PHE A 118 2.54 1.23 1.31
C PHE A 118 3.58 0.24 1.78
N ILE A 119 4.65 0.08 1.01
CA ILE A 119 5.88 -0.57 1.47
C ILE A 119 6.77 0.54 2.01
N ILE A 120 7.22 0.40 3.25
CA ILE A 120 8.04 1.38 3.95
C ILE A 120 9.33 0.72 4.41
N ASP A 121 10.45 1.28 3.94
CA ASP A 121 11.79 0.96 4.44
C ASP A 121 12.21 2.13 5.34
N ALA A 122 12.42 1.86 6.63
CA ALA A 122 12.63 2.91 7.62
C ALA A 122 13.60 2.50 8.72
N ILE A 123 14.31 3.50 9.25
CA ILE A 123 15.07 3.40 10.49
C ILE A 123 14.25 4.08 11.57
N GLY A 124 14.09 3.39 12.69
CA GLY A 124 13.33 3.90 13.81
C GLY A 124 13.40 2.98 15.02
N THR A 125 12.80 3.45 16.10
CA THR A 125 12.79 2.76 17.38
C THR A 125 11.44 2.05 17.58
N PHE A 126 11.49 0.75 17.82
CA PHE A 126 10.31 -0.02 18.23
C PHE A 126 10.09 0.06 19.74
N LYS A 127 8.84 0.24 20.17
CA LYS A 127 8.44 0.18 21.57
C LYS A 127 7.23 -0.73 21.72
N LEU A 128 7.40 -1.79 22.50
CA LEU A 128 6.29 -2.65 22.91
C LEU A 128 5.39 -1.92 23.90
N TYR A 129 4.07 -2.00 23.72
CA TYR A 129 3.14 -1.50 24.73
C TYR A 129 3.09 -2.43 25.94
N ASP A 130 3.04 -1.86 27.14
CA ASP A 130 2.76 -2.64 28.34
C ASP A 130 1.28 -3.02 28.33
N THR A 131 0.98 -4.27 28.02
CA THR A 131 -0.39 -4.80 27.95
C THR A 131 -1.12 -4.83 29.30
N LYS A 132 -0.47 -4.40 30.39
CA LYS A 132 -1.08 -4.29 31.72
C LYS A 132 -1.96 -3.04 31.84
N GLY A 133 -3.14 -3.10 31.23
CA GLY A 133 -4.30 -2.31 31.69
C GLY A 133 -4.85 -1.25 30.75
N ASP A 134 -4.31 -1.08 29.54
CA ASP A 134 -4.88 -0.12 28.58
C ASP A 134 -5.61 -0.81 27.43
N THR A 135 -6.94 -0.81 27.48
CA THR A 135 -7.82 -1.36 26.45
C THR A 135 -8.14 -0.34 25.34
N THR A 136 -7.54 0.85 25.36
CA THR A 136 -7.86 1.93 24.39
C THR A 136 -6.93 1.96 23.17
N ILE A 137 -5.85 1.17 23.17
CA ILE A 137 -4.76 1.25 22.17
C ILE A 137 -5.05 0.40 20.89
N GLY A 138 -6.19 -0.29 20.83
CA GLY A 138 -6.56 -1.13 19.69
C GLY A 138 -5.76 -2.45 19.65
N SER A 139 -5.75 -3.13 18.50
CA SER A 139 -5.06 -4.43 18.36
C SER A 139 -3.55 -4.35 18.15
N ASN A 140 -2.95 -3.16 18.31
CA ASN A 140 -1.52 -2.96 18.05
C ASN A 140 -0.70 -3.40 19.26
N SER A 141 0.38 -4.14 19.01
CA SER A 141 1.29 -4.67 20.05
C SER A 141 2.33 -3.62 20.51
N GLY A 142 2.51 -2.55 19.75
CA GLY A 142 3.50 -1.50 20.02
C GLY A 142 3.45 -0.36 19.00
N GLU A 143 4.44 0.52 19.08
CA GLU A 143 4.70 1.60 18.11
C GLU A 143 6.09 1.48 17.50
N PHE A 144 6.20 1.94 16.26
CA PHE A 144 7.46 2.16 15.58
C PHE A 144 7.61 3.66 15.31
N ILE A 145 8.52 4.30 16.04
CA ILE A 145 8.79 5.74 15.91
C ILE A 145 9.93 5.90 14.91
N THR A 146 9.58 6.42 13.75
CA THR A 146 10.47 6.53 12.60
C THR A 146 11.37 7.75 12.71
N GLU A 147 12.67 7.54 12.58
CA GLU A 147 13.73 8.57 12.57
C GLU A 147 14.15 8.90 11.14
N LYS A 148 14.08 7.92 10.23
CA LYS A 148 14.43 8.11 8.82
C LYS A 148 13.58 7.21 7.94
N ILE A 149 12.93 7.79 6.94
CA ILE A 149 12.26 7.03 5.88
C ILE A 149 13.19 6.98 4.67
N LEU A 150 13.49 5.77 4.24
CA LEU A 150 14.45 5.49 3.18
C LEU A 150 13.75 5.26 1.85
N VAL A 151 12.62 4.55 1.91
CA VAL A 151 11.79 4.21 0.76
C VAL A 151 10.33 4.24 1.18
N ILE A 152 9.49 4.85 0.36
CA ILE A 152 8.03 4.71 0.40
C ILE A 152 7.56 4.29 -0.99
N GLN A 153 6.83 3.18 -1.08
CA GLN A 153 6.23 2.73 -2.33
C GLN A 153 4.75 2.52 -2.14
N LYS A 154 3.93 3.24 -2.91
CA LYS A 154 2.48 3.03 -2.96
C LYS A 154 2.15 1.88 -3.90
N ILE A 155 1.39 0.90 -3.41
CA ILE A 155 0.95 -0.26 -4.18
C ILE A 155 -0.57 -0.36 -4.15
N ALA A 156 -1.19 -0.65 -5.29
CA ALA A 156 -2.62 -0.91 -5.36
C ALA A 156 -2.95 -2.27 -4.73
N SER A 157 -3.96 -2.31 -3.88
CA SER A 157 -4.47 -3.57 -3.33
C SER A 157 -5.18 -4.37 -4.44
N GLU A 158 -4.91 -5.67 -4.56
CA GLU A 158 -5.44 -6.53 -5.65
C GLU A 158 -6.98 -6.56 -5.76
N ASN A 159 -7.70 -6.12 -4.72
CA ASN A 159 -9.17 -5.99 -4.70
C ASN A 159 -9.70 -4.62 -5.14
N ALA A 160 -8.82 -3.69 -5.55
CA ALA A 160 -9.22 -2.42 -6.14
C ALA A 160 -9.73 -2.68 -7.56
N THR A 161 -10.99 -3.10 -7.66
CA THR A 161 -11.77 -2.95 -8.89
C THR A 161 -11.59 -1.50 -9.33
N LEU A 162 -10.83 -1.28 -10.40
CA LEU A 162 -10.71 0.00 -11.06
C LEU A 162 -12.10 0.35 -11.56
N VAL A 163 -12.86 1.06 -10.73
CA VAL A 163 -14.08 1.71 -11.16
C VAL A 163 -13.63 2.86 -12.05
N HIS A 164 -13.62 2.56 -13.34
CA HIS A 164 -13.43 3.52 -14.43
C HIS A 164 -14.61 4.49 -14.50
#